data_AF-A0A1N6H5W5-F1
#
_entry.id   AF-A0A1N6H5W5-F1
#
_cell.length_a   1.000
_cell.length_b   1.000
_cell.length_c   1.000
_cell.angle_alpha   90.00
_cell.angle_beta   90.00
_cell.angle_gamma   90.00
#
_symmetry.space_group_name_H-M   'P 1'
#
loop_
_entity.id
_entity.type
_entity.pdbx_description
1 polymer ?
#
loop_
_entity_poly.entity_id
_entity_poly.type
_entity_poly.pdbx_seq_one_letter_code
_entity_poly.pdbx_strand_id
1 'polypeptide(L)' 'MSLHEFAKDLAHLEYVVPLLERGNPLSLPYWRNRVTALQAQQSLLPDGTKRVARLLKLFNEFERESVSSR' A
#
# COMPACT_ATOMS: atom_id res chain seq x y z
N MET A 1 -9.06 11.24 9.86
CA MET A 1 -9.82 10.34 8.97
C MET A 1 -10.77 9.54 9.83
N SER A 2 -12.01 9.40 9.39
CA SER A 2 -13.02 8.54 9.99
C SER A 2 -12.74 7.06 9.69
N LEU A 3 -13.40 6.15 10.42
CA LEU A 3 -13.35 4.70 10.15
C LEU A 3 -13.71 4.36 8.70
N HIS A 4 -14.76 5.01 8.17
CA HIS A 4 -15.27 4.75 6.83
C HIS A 4 -14.27 5.18 5.75
N GLU A 5 -13.71 6.38 5.88
CA GLU A 5 -12.67 6.88 4.98
C GLU A 5 -11.42 5.98 5.02
N PHE A 6 -10.99 5.56 6.21
CA PHE A 6 -9.87 4.63 6.36
C PHE A 6 -10.12 3.31 5.64
N ALA A 7 -11.28 2.70 5.86
CA ALA A 7 -11.62 1.42 5.24
C ALA A 7 -11.69 1.53 3.72
N LYS A 8 -12.22 2.63 3.19
CA LYS A 8 -12.28 2.91 1.75
C LYS A 8 -10.90 3.09 1.15
N ASP A 9 -10.05 3.92 1.76
CA ASP A 9 -8.69 4.18 1.28
C ASP A 9 -7.83 2.91 1.34
N LEU A 10 -7.93 2.13 2.42
CA LEU A 10 -7.21 0.87 2.56
C LEU A 10 -7.64 -0.14 1.48
N ALA A 11 -8.94 -0.31 1.26
CA ALA A 11 -9.46 -1.21 0.21
C ALA A 11 -9.04 -0.76 -1.20
N HIS A 12 -9.00 0.54 -1.45
CA HIS A 12 -8.51 1.08 -2.73
C HIS A 12 -7.04 0.75 -2.96
N LEU A 13 -6.19 0.91 -1.94
CA LEU A 13 -4.76 0.58 -2.06
C LEU A 13 -4.54 -0.93 -2.21
N GLU A 14 -5.29 -1.77 -1.52
CA GLU A 14 -5.25 -3.23 -1.71
C GLU A 14 -5.60 -3.68 -3.13
N TYR A 15 -6.48 -2.94 -3.80
CA TYR A 15 -6.81 -3.19 -5.19
C TYR A 15 -5.74 -2.67 -6.16
N VAL A 16 -5.25 -1.44 -5.97
CA VAL A 16 -4.35 -0.78 -6.93
C VAL A 16 -2.92 -1.29 -6.83
N VAL A 17 -2.40 -1.55 -5.62
CA VAL A 17 -0.99 -1.87 -5.41
C VAL A 17 -0.51 -3.10 -6.22
N PRO A 18 -1.24 -4.24 -6.25
CA PRO A 18 -0.85 -5.39 -7.07
C PRO A 18 -0.86 -5.12 -8.59
N LEU A 19 -1.59 -4.10 -9.04
CA LEU A 19 -1.68 -3.76 -10.47
C LEU A 19 -0.49 -2.91 -10.94
N LEU A 20 0.27 -2.32 -10.00
CA LEU A 20 1.40 -1.43 -10.33
C LEU A 20 2.53 -2.16 -11.07
N GLU A 21 2.69 -3.47 -10.88
CA GLU A 21 3.64 -4.30 -11.63
C GLU A 21 3.40 -4.26 -13.15
N ARG A 22 2.13 -4.09 -13.57
CA ARG A 22 1.72 -4.15 -14.99
C ARG A 22 1.83 -2.81 -15.70
N GLY A 23 2.31 -1.78 -15.01
CA GLY A 23 2.38 -0.41 -15.50
C GLY A 23 1.77 0.53 -14.48
N ASN A 24 2.52 1.56 -14.10
CA ASN A 24 2.12 2.53 -13.09
C ASN A 24 2.17 3.95 -13.67
N PRO A 25 1.06 4.71 -13.64
CA PRO A 25 1.07 6.11 -14.07
C PRO A 25 1.81 7.05 -13.10
N LEU A 26 2.05 6.62 -11.86
CA LEU A 26 2.77 7.37 -10.82
C LEU A 26 4.04 6.62 -10.41
N SER A 27 4.87 7.19 -9.54
CA SER A 27 6.08 6.50 -9.07
C SER A 27 5.78 5.54 -7.90
N LEU A 28 6.60 4.50 -7.70
CA LEU A 28 6.47 3.62 -6.52
C LEU A 28 6.56 4.38 -5.17
N PRO A 29 7.45 5.39 -5.00
CA PRO A 29 7.48 6.22 -3.79
C PRO A 29 6.16 6.93 -3.49
N TYR A 30 5.43 7.38 -4.52
CA TYR A 30 4.12 8.01 -4.33
C TYR A 30 3.14 7.07 -3.62
N TRP A 31 3.01 5.83 -4.12
CA TRP A 31 2.08 4.86 -3.56
C TRP A 31 2.54 4.35 -2.19
N ARG A 32 3.85 4.19 -1.98
CA ARG A 32 4.41 3.84 -0.67
C ARG A 32 4.03 4.90 0.38
N ASN A 33 4.16 6.19 0.05
CA ASN A 33 3.77 7.27 0.95
C ASN A 33 2.27 7.24 1.31
N ARG A 34 1.39 6.87 0.36
CA ARG A 34 -0.05 6.69 0.63
C ARG A 34 -0.30 5.57 1.62
N VAL A 35 0.40 4.44 1.52
CA VAL A 35 0.28 3.34 2.50
C VAL A 35 0.85 3.73 3.86
N THR A 36 2.00 4.42 3.90
CA THR A 36 2.60 4.92 5.13
C THR A 36 1.65 5.87 5.88
N ALA A 37 0.92 6.73 5.17
CA ALA A 37 -0.07 7.62 5.80
C ALA A 37 -1.19 6.85 6.54
N LEU A 38 -1.52 5.63 6.10
CA LEU A 38 -2.51 4.78 6.78
C LEU A 38 -1.98 4.13 8.06
N GLN A 39 -0.66 4.05 8.28
CA GLN A 39 -0.09 3.43 9.47
C GLN A 39 -0.57 4.10 10.76
N ALA A 40 -0.71 5.44 10.77
CA ALA A 40 -1.15 6.20 11.94
C ALA A 40 -2.57 5.82 12.40
N GLN A 41 -3.37 5.21 11.52
CA GLN A 41 -4.79 4.90 11.74
C GLN A 41 -5.10 3.41 11.58
N GLN A 42 -4.08 2.55 11.51
CA GLN A 42 -4.24 1.12 11.28
C GLN A 42 -5.05 0.38 12.37
N SER A 43 -5.15 0.96 13.57
CA SER A 43 -5.95 0.40 14.68
C SER A 43 -7.45 0.68 14.56
N LEU A 44 -7.88 1.50 13.59
CA LEU A 44 -9.30 1.74 13.34
C LEU A 44 -10.04 0.49 12.88
N LEU A 45 -9.34 -0.45 12.23
CA LEU A 45 -9.88 -1.76 11.87
C LEU A 45 -9.22 -2.87 12.69
N PRO A 46 -9.97 -3.92 13.09
CA PRO A 46 -9.41 -5.07 13.81
C PRO A 46 -8.23 -5.74 13.10
N ASP A 47 -8.22 -5.71 11.76
CA ASP A 47 -7.18 -6.29 10.91
C ASP A 47 -6.30 -5.26 10.19
N GLY A 48 -6.48 -3.96 10.47
CA GLY A 48 -5.82 -2.88 9.74
C GLY A 48 -4.30 -2.96 9.79
N THR A 49 -3.70 -3.28 10.95
CA THR A 49 -2.25 -3.49 11.07
C THR A 49 -1.74 -4.58 10.12
N LYS A 50 -2.45 -5.72 10.03
CA LYS A 50 -2.03 -6.83 9.14
C LYS A 50 -2.13 -6.43 7.68
N ARG A 51 -3.20 -5.70 7.32
CA ARG A 51 -3.46 -5.24 5.94
C ARG A 51 -2.44 -4.22 5.47
N VAL A 52 -2.16 -3.19 6.30
CA VAL A 52 -1.13 -2.20 6.01
C VAL A 52 0.27 -2.85 5.91
N ALA A 53 0.59 -3.80 6.79
CA ALA A 53 1.86 -4.52 6.72
C ALA A 53 2.02 -5.33 5.42
N ARG A 54 0.95 -5.97 4.93
CA ARG A 54 0.97 -6.69 3.64
C ARG A 54 1.25 -5.75 2.47
N LEU A 55 0.61 -4.58 2.45
CA LEU A 55 0.86 -3.57 1.42
C LEU A 55 2.33 -3.11 1.41
N LEU A 56 2.90 -2.82 2.59
CA LEU A 56 4.31 -2.44 2.69
C LEU A 56 5.26 -3.57 2.25
N LYS A 57 4.90 -4.82 2.50
CA LYS A 57 5.67 -5.99 2.01
C LYS A 57 5.71 -6.04 0.49
N LEU A 58 4.58 -5.80 -0.20
CA LEU A 58 4.52 -5.75 -1.66
C LEU A 58 5.46 -4.67 -2.23
N PHE A 59 5.50 -3.48 -1.61
CA PHE A 59 6.45 -2.44 -2.06
C PHE A 59 7.92 -2.85 -1.91
N ASN A 60 8.26 -3.55 -0.82
CA ASN A 60 9.62 -4.09 -0.67
C ASN A 60 9.94 -5.16 -1.73
N GLU A 61 8.93 -5.92 -2.19
CA GLU A 61 9.08 -6.91 -3.26
C GLU A 61 9.28 -6.21 -4.62
N PHE A 62 8.47 -5.20 -4.95
CA PHE A 62 8.65 -4.40 -6.17
C PHE A 62 10.04 -3.75 -6.23
N GLU A 63 10.52 -3.20 -5.11
CA GLU A 63 11.86 -2.62 -5.03
C GLU A 63 12.95 -3.67 -5.29
N ARG A 64 12.81 -4.89 -4.74
CA ARG A 64 13.77 -5.99 -4.99
C ARG A 64 13.78 -6.45 -6.44
N GLU A 65 12.61 -6.61 -7.05
CA GLU A 65 12.51 -7.01 -8.46
C GLU A 65 13.07 -5.94 -9.39
N SER A 66 12.86 -4.65 -9.07
CA SER A 66 13.43 -3.54 -9.84
C SER A 66 14.97 -3.48 -9.79
N VAL A 67 15.57 -3.97 -8.71
CA VAL A 67 17.03 -4.05 -8.53
C VAL A 67 17.59 -5.31 -9.19
N SER A 68 16.88 -6.43 -9.14
CA SER A 68 17.29 -7.69 -9.76
C SER A 68 17.14 -7.71 -11.29
N SER A 69 16.37 -6.77 -11.86
CA SER A 69 16.14 -6.65 -13.30
C SER A 69 17.15 -5.73 -14.01
N ARG A 70 18.20 -5.28 -13.31
CA ARG A 70 19.35 -4.54 -13.85
C ARG A 70 20.58 -5.40 -13.86
#